data_AF-A0A6N9HC51-F1
#
_entry.id   AF-A0A6N9HC51-F1
#
_cell.length_a   1.000
_cell.length_b   1.000
_cell.length_c   1.000
_cell.angle_alpha   90.00
_cell.angle_beta   90.00
_cell.angle_gamma   90.00
#
_symmetry.space_group_name_H-M   'P 1'
#
loop_
_entity.id
_entity.type
_entity.pdbx_description
1 polymer ?
#
loop_
_entity_poly.entity_id
_entity_poly.type
_entity_poly.pdbx_seq_one_letter_code
_entity_poly.pdbx_strand_id
1 'polypeptide(L)'
;MSHANAALTPRARLRLAKLIVEQKWPVAAAARMFMTSPPTARKWATRFRIEGPAGMMDRSSRPHSMPTKTPPAVVKQIVKARWRRRLGPVQIAGELGIAASTV
;
A
#
# COMPACT_ATOMS: atom_id res chain seq x y z
N MET A 1 6.41 2.93 2.23
CA MET A 1 7.87 3.01 2.01
C MET A 1 8.08 2.67 0.55
N SER A 2 8.59 3.60 -0.26
CA SER A 2 8.79 3.34 -1.69
C SER A 2 9.92 2.31 -1.83
N HIS A 3 9.65 1.21 -2.54
CA HIS A 3 10.68 0.20 -2.79
C HIS A 3 11.87 0.84 -3.52
N ALA A 4 13.09 0.35 -3.28
CA ALA A 4 14.32 0.91 -3.85
C ALA A 4 14.27 1.10 -5.38
N ASN A 5 13.53 0.22 -6.06
CA ASN A 5 13.40 0.18 -7.52
C ASN A 5 12.20 1.00 -8.06
N ALA A 6 11.56 1.84 -7.25
CA ALA A 6 10.42 2.63 -7.70
C ALA A 6 10.87 3.73 -8.69
N ALA A 7 10.48 3.59 -9.96
CA ALA A 7 10.79 4.57 -11.01
C ALA A 7 10.36 6.01 -10.66
N LEU A 8 9.23 6.17 -9.96
CA LEU A 8 8.73 7.45 -9.49
C LEU A 8 8.78 7.54 -7.96
N THR A 9 9.94 7.97 -7.46
CA THR A 9 10.20 8.17 -6.01
C THR A 9 9.38 9.33 -5.43
N PRO A 10 9.18 9.40 -4.09
CA PRO A 10 8.52 10.53 -3.44
C PRO A 10 9.10 11.90 -3.84
N ARG A 11 10.42 12.00 -3.98
CA ARG A 11 11.12 13.22 -4.43
C ARG A 11 10.76 13.57 -5.88
N ALA A 12 10.70 12.57 -6.78
CA ALA A 12 10.31 12.79 -8.17
C ALA A 12 8.84 13.21 -8.29
N ARG A 13 7.93 12.61 -7.50
CA ARG A 13 6.52 13.01 -7.43
C ARG A 13 6.36 14.46 -6.99
N LEU A 14 7.13 14.89 -5.99
CA LEU A 14 7.13 16.27 -5.52
C LEU A 14 7.54 17.24 -6.64
N ARG A 15 8.64 16.95 -7.34
CA ARG A 15 9.10 17.79 -8.47
C ARG A 15 8.06 17.87 -9.58
N LEU A 16 7.50 16.71 -9.97
CA LEU A 16 6.42 16.64 -10.96
C LEU A 16 5.23 17.50 -10.55
N ALA A 17 4.78 17.38 -9.30
CA ALA A 17 3.61 18.09 -8.83
C ALA A 17 3.85 19.60 -8.77
N LYS A 18 5.03 20.05 -8.32
CA LYS A 18 5.40 21.47 -8.32
C LYS A 18 5.44 22.08 -9.71
N LEU A 19 5.94 21.36 -10.72
CA LEU A 19 5.91 21.82 -12.11
C LEU A 19 4.48 22.11 -12.59
N ILE A 20 3.54 21.22 -12.27
CA ILE A 20 2.14 21.37 -12.67
C ILE A 20 1.43 22.46 -11.84
N VAL A 21 1.64 22.48 -10.53
CA VAL A 21 0.83 23.29 -9.59
C VAL A 21 1.40 24.70 -9.39
N GLU A 22 2.70 24.81 -9.17
CA GLU A 22 3.39 26.07 -8.89
C GLU A 22 3.80 26.75 -10.21
N GLN A 23 4.45 26.00 -11.11
CA GLN A 23 4.98 26.54 -12.38
C GLN A 23 3.98 26.47 -13.54
N LYS A 24 2.76 25.99 -13.30
CA LYS A 24 1.64 25.94 -14.26
C LYS A 24 1.95 25.19 -15.57
N TRP A 25 2.86 24.22 -15.54
CA TRP A 25 3.13 23.39 -16.72
C TRP A 25 1.89 22.58 -17.13
N PRO A 26 1.67 22.38 -18.44
CA PRO A 26 0.67 21.42 -18.91
C PRO A 26 0.94 20.02 -18.36
N VAL A 27 -0.11 19.33 -17.88
CA VAL A 27 0.02 17.98 -17.29
C VAL A 27 0.70 17.00 -18.25
N ALA A 28 0.39 17.08 -19.55
CA ALA A 28 0.99 16.21 -20.56
C ALA A 28 2.50 16.43 -20.71
N ALA A 29 2.98 17.67 -20.60
CA ALA A 29 4.41 17.98 -20.69
C ALA A 29 5.17 17.43 -19.48
N ALA A 30 4.65 17.67 -18.27
CA ALA A 30 5.23 17.11 -17.05
C ALA A 30 5.16 15.56 -17.06
N ALA A 31 4.07 14.97 -17.53
CA ALA A 31 3.95 13.51 -17.61
C ALA A 31 5.03 12.89 -18.52
N ARG A 32 5.26 13.48 -19.70
CA ARG A 32 6.34 13.04 -20.61
C ARG A 32 7.72 13.16 -19.97
N MET A 33 8.02 14.28 -19.33
CA MET A 33 9.32 14.54 -18.69
C MET A 33 9.66 13.50 -17.61
N PHE A 34 8.66 13.03 -16.86
CA PHE A 34 8.84 12.01 -15.81
C PHE A 34 8.50 10.58 -16.27
N MET A 35 8.37 10.35 -17.57
CA MET A 35 8.03 9.05 -18.17
C MET A 35 6.81 8.39 -17.49
N THR A 36 5.76 9.17 -17.26
CA THR A 36 4.54 8.69 -16.62
C THR A 36 3.31 9.03 -17.46
N SER A 37 2.18 8.41 -17.16
CA SER A 37 0.92 8.70 -17.84
C SER A 37 0.31 10.03 -17.34
N PRO A 38 -0.39 10.80 -18.19
CA PRO A 38 -1.09 12.01 -17.76
C PRO A 38 -2.04 11.81 -16.57
N PRO A 39 -2.80 10.70 -16.45
CA PRO A 39 -3.59 10.42 -15.25
C PRO A 39 -2.75 10.29 -13.98
N THR A 40 -1.57 9.66 -14.05
CA THR A 40 -0.66 9.53 -12.91
C THR A 40 -0.11 10.89 -12.49
N ALA A 41 0.29 11.72 -13.45
CA ALA A 41 0.73 13.08 -13.19
C ALA A 41 -0.38 13.94 -12.55
N ARG A 42 -1.62 13.84 -13.07
CA ARG A 42 -2.79 14.52 -12.50
C ARG A 42 -3.07 14.08 -11.06
N LYS A 43 -2.99 12.77 -10.78
CA LYS A 43 -3.15 12.22 -9.42
C LYS A 43 -2.18 12.87 -8.43
N TRP A 44 -0.90 12.94 -8.78
CA TRP A 44 0.11 13.54 -7.90
C TRP A 44 -0.05 15.05 -7.76
N ALA A 45 -0.40 15.76 -8.83
CA ALA A 45 -0.73 17.19 -8.76
C ALA A 45 -1.94 17.46 -7.84
N THR A 46 -3.00 16.68 -7.95
CA THR A 46 -4.18 16.80 -7.08
C THR A 46 -3.82 16.53 -5.62
N ARG A 47 -3.07 15.46 -5.33
CA ARG A 47 -2.61 15.20 -3.95
C ARG A 47 -1.76 16.33 -3.40
N PHE A 48 -0.85 16.88 -4.19
CA PHE A 48 -0.03 18.00 -3.77
C PHE A 48 -0.85 19.25 -3.43
N ARG A 49 -1.93 19.54 -4.16
CA ARG A 49 -2.83 20.67 -3.84
C ARG A 49 -3.52 20.52 -2.48
N ILE A 50 -3.83 19.28 -2.08
CA ILE A 50 -4.60 19.00 -0.85
C ILE A 50 -3.68 18.81 0.35
N GLU A 51 -2.58 18.07 0.18
CA GLU A 51 -1.74 17.57 1.27
C GLU A 51 -0.31 18.13 1.24
N GLY A 52 0.03 18.94 0.23
CA GLY A 52 1.37 19.47 0.05
C GLY A 52 2.43 18.36 -0.10
N PRO A 53 3.67 18.59 0.36
CA PRO A 53 4.75 17.61 0.28
C PRO A 53 4.45 16.28 0.99
N ALA A 54 3.65 16.30 2.06
CA ALA A 54 3.30 15.09 2.82
C ALA A 54 2.52 14.07 1.96
N GLY A 55 1.73 14.55 0.99
CA GLY A 55 0.94 13.70 0.09
C GLY A 55 1.75 12.90 -0.94
N MET A 56 3.07 13.09 -1.01
CA MET A 56 3.94 12.38 -1.97
C MET A 56 4.36 11.00 -1.49
N MET A 57 4.12 10.70 -0.22
CA MET A 57 4.39 9.39 0.38
C MET A 57 3.43 8.32 -0.14
N ASP A 58 3.88 7.07 -0.13
CA ASP A 58 3.01 5.95 -0.47
C ASP A 58 1.92 5.81 0.59
N ARG A 59 0.68 5.67 0.13
CA ARG A 59 -0.41 5.21 0.96
C ARG A 59 -0.35 3.69 1.08
N SER A 60 -0.90 3.18 2.16
CA SER A 60 -1.13 1.75 2.29
C SER A 60 -2.01 1.28 1.13
N SER A 61 -1.56 0.25 0.41
CA SER A 61 -2.41 -0.47 -0.55
C SER A 61 -3.36 -1.45 0.12
N ARG A 62 -3.30 -1.58 1.46
CA ARG A 62 -4.19 -2.46 2.21
C ARG A 62 -5.61 -1.87 2.15
N PRO A 63 -6.63 -2.68 1.87
CA PRO A 63 -8.01 -2.21 1.90
C PRO A 63 -8.36 -1.72 3.31
N HIS A 64 -9.28 -0.76 3.36
CA HIS A 64 -9.72 -0.14 4.61
C HIS A 64 -10.49 -1.11 5.51
N SER A 65 -11.22 -2.05 4.92
CA SER A 65 -11.96 -3.08 5.64
C SER A 65 -11.65 -4.46 5.05
N MET A 66 -11.57 -5.45 5.92
CA MET A 66 -11.43 -6.87 5.58
C MET A 66 -12.43 -7.66 6.44
N PRO A 67 -13.70 -7.76 6.03
CA PRO A 67 -14.75 -8.39 6.84
C PRO A 67 -14.45 -9.85 7.18
N THR A 68 -13.78 -10.56 6.28
CA THR A 68 -13.39 -11.98 6.45
C THR A 68 -12.05 -12.17 7.15
N LYS A 69 -11.46 -11.10 7.72
CA LYS A 69 -10.18 -11.19 8.42
C LYS A 69 -10.35 -12.04 9.68
N THR A 70 -9.53 -13.09 9.81
CA THR A 70 -9.49 -13.94 10.99
C THR A 70 -9.35 -13.10 12.27
N PRO A 71 -10.24 -13.26 13.26
CA PRO A 71 -10.20 -12.48 14.49
C PRO A 71 -8.85 -12.58 15.21
N PRO A 72 -8.30 -11.50 15.79
CA PRO A 72 -6.97 -11.52 16.43
C PRO A 72 -6.83 -12.58 17.52
N ALA A 73 -7.90 -12.91 18.24
CA ALA A 73 -7.90 -13.97 19.24
C ALA A 73 -7.59 -15.36 18.64
N VAL A 74 -8.23 -15.70 17.51
CA VAL A 74 -8.00 -16.95 16.78
C VAL A 74 -6.59 -16.98 16.20
N VAL A 75 -6.11 -15.86 15.64
CA VAL A 75 -4.71 -15.74 15.15
C VAL A 75 -3.70 -16.03 16.27
N LYS A 76 -3.92 -15.51 17.49
CA LYS A 76 -3.04 -15.78 18.63
C LYS A 76 -3.04 -17.27 19.00
N GLN A 77 -4.18 -17.95 18.95
CA GLN A 77 -4.27 -19.39 19.20
C GLN A 77 -3.50 -20.20 18.14
N ILE A 78 -3.68 -19.87 16.85
CA ILE A 78 -2.94 -20.48 15.74
C ILE A 78 -1.43 -20.32 15.92
N VAL A 79 -0.96 -19.09 16.17
CA VAL A 79 0.46 -18.79 16.36
C VAL A 79 1.02 -19.54 17.58
N LYS A 80 0.29 -19.56 18.70
CA LYS A 80 0.69 -20.31 19.90
C LYS A 80 0.83 -21.80 19.61
N ALA A 81 -0.11 -22.41 18.88
CA ALA A 81 -0.06 -23.81 18.52
C ALA A 81 1.14 -24.12 17.59
N ARG A 82 1.38 -23.29 16.56
CA ARG A 82 2.57 -23.41 15.69
C ARG A 82 3.87 -23.29 16.48
N TRP A 83 3.98 -22.32 17.39
CA TRP A 83 5.24 -22.04 18.09
C TRP A 83 5.54 -23.04 19.20
N ARG A 84 4.55 -23.38 20.04
CA ARG A 84 4.75 -24.22 21.23
C ARG A 84 4.76 -25.71 20.92
N ARG A 85 3.98 -26.14 19.93
CA ARG A 85 3.72 -27.56 19.66
C ARG A 85 4.09 -28.00 18.24
N ARG A 86 4.53 -27.07 17.38
CA ARG A 86 4.96 -27.36 16.00
C ARG A 86 3.89 -28.07 15.15
N LEU A 87 2.62 -27.85 15.47
CA LEU A 87 1.50 -28.48 14.76
C LEU A 87 1.35 -27.94 13.35
N GLY A 88 1.00 -28.83 12.42
CA GLY A 88 0.63 -28.49 11.05
C GLY A 88 -0.77 -27.87 10.96
N PRO A 89 -1.12 -27.27 9.81
CA PRO A 89 -2.38 -26.54 9.64
C PRO A 89 -3.63 -27.40 9.88
N VAL A 90 -3.63 -28.68 9.44
CA VAL A 90 -4.75 -29.61 9.65
C VAL A 90 -4.97 -29.93 11.13
N GLN A 91 -3.88 -30.11 11.89
CA GLN A 91 -3.96 -30.41 13.32
C GLN A 91 -4.49 -29.20 14.10
N ILE A 92 -3.98 -28.01 13.80
CA ILE A 92 -4.45 -26.76 14.42
C ILE A 92 -5.91 -26.50 14.08
N ALA A 93 -6.32 -26.73 12.83
CA ALA A 93 -7.70 -26.60 12.39
C ALA A 93 -8.64 -27.50 13.19
N GLY A 94 -8.25 -28.77 13.39
CA GLY A 94 -9.00 -29.71 14.22
C GLY A 94 -9.12 -29.26 15.68
N GLU A 95 -8.04 -28.75 16.27
CA GLU A 95 -8.06 -28.26 17.66
C GLU A 95 -8.89 -26.98 17.85
N LEU A 96 -8.93 -26.09 16.85
CA LEU A 96 -9.59 -24.79 16.94
C LEU A 96 -10.98 -24.76 16.31
N GLY A 97 -11.42 -25.84 15.66
CA GLY A 97 -12.72 -25.93 14.99
C GLY A 97 -12.87 -24.98 13.80
N ILE A 98 -11.78 -24.71 13.07
CA ILE A 98 -11.77 -23.82 11.89
C ILE A 98 -11.31 -24.57 10.65
N ALA A 99 -11.55 -24.01 9.46
CA ALA A 99 -11.06 -24.62 8.21
C ALA A 99 -9.52 -24.58 8.15
N ALA A 100 -8.88 -25.65 7.67
CA ALA A 100 -7.42 -25.72 7.52
C ALA A 100 -6.85 -24.63 6.58
N SER A 101 -7.64 -24.15 5.61
CA SER A 101 -7.29 -23.03 4.73
C SER A 101 -7.22 -21.67 5.45
N THR A 102 -7.76 -21.58 6.68
CA THR A 102 -7.73 -20.37 7.51
C THR A 102 -6.48 -20.29 8.40
N VAL A 103 -5.74 -21.40 8.54
CA VAL A 103 -4.57 -21.56 9.44
C VAL A 103 -3.26 -21.20 8.76
#